data_AF-A0A2S6AYV5-F1
#
_entry.id   AF-A0A2S6AYV5-F1
#
_cell.length_a   1.000
_cell.length_b   1.000
_cell.length_c   1.000
_cell.angle_alpha   90.00
_cell.angle_beta   90.00
_cell.angle_gamma   90.00
#
_symmetry.space_group_name_H-M   'P 1'
#
loop_
_entity.id
_entity.type
_entity.pdbx_description
1 polymer ?
#
loop_
_entity_poly.entity_id
_entity_poly.type
_entity_poly.pdbx_seq_one_letter_code
_entity_poly.pdbx_strand_id
1 'polypeptide(L)'
;AEYPARRVVVAVKDCRSSAGLLAQALRHAADRAAELVVLHAWQLDTVYDDMTVAHLDMSDWEDTTRRTLDDALGSARGRVPHSAD
;
A
#
# COMPACT_ATOMS: atom_id res chain seq x y z
N ALA A 1 -13.94 -3.99 -26.30
CA ALA A 1 -13.07 -5.07 -25.77
C ALA A 1 -12.52 -4.58 -24.44
N GLU A 2 -12.93 -5.19 -23.33
CA GLU A 2 -12.26 -4.94 -22.05
C GLU A 2 -10.86 -5.52 -22.18
N TYR A 3 -9.86 -4.66 -22.39
CA TYR A 3 -8.48 -5.08 -22.19
C TYR A 3 -8.39 -5.51 -20.73
N PRO A 4 -8.00 -6.76 -20.41
CA PRO A 4 -7.81 -7.14 -19.02
C PRO A 4 -6.84 -6.12 -18.45
N ALA A 5 -7.32 -5.32 -17.50
CA ALA A 5 -6.52 -4.25 -16.92
C ALA A 5 -5.23 -4.90 -16.43
N ARG A 6 -4.10 -4.54 -17.05
CA ARG A 6 -2.78 -5.07 -16.67
C ARG A 6 -2.47 -4.50 -15.30
N ARG A 7 -2.94 -5.20 -14.26
CA ARG A 7 -2.83 -4.79 -12.86
C ARG A 7 -2.13 -5.87 -12.09
N VAL A 8 -1.16 -5.47 -11.29
CA VAL A 8 -0.55 -6.29 -10.24
C VAL A 8 -1.15 -5.81 -8.94
N VAL A 9 -1.77 -6.71 -8.16
CA VAL A 9 -2.31 -6.37 -6.84
C VAL A 9 -1.42 -6.97 -5.77
N VAL A 10 -1.06 -6.16 -4.77
CA VAL A 10 -0.34 -6.61 -3.58
C VAL A 10 -1.12 -6.22 -2.33
N ALA A 11 -1.40 -7.19 -1.47
CA ALA A 11 -2.03 -6.97 -0.19
C ALA A 11 -0.97 -6.91 0.92
N VAL A 12 -0.99 -5.85 1.72
CA VAL A 12 -0.07 -5.65 2.84
C VAL A 12 -0.86 -5.40 4.14
N LYS A 13 -0.39 -5.99 5.24
CA LYS A 13 -0.95 -5.74 6.59
C LYS A 13 -0.05 -4.81 7.40
N ASP A 14 1.26 -5.02 7.32
CA ASP A 14 2.26 -4.14 7.92
C ASP A 14 3.21 -3.63 6.84
N CYS A 15 3.19 -2.32 6.62
CA CYS A 15 3.93 -1.68 5.53
C CYS A 15 5.46 -1.85 5.67
N ARG A 16 6.00 -1.78 6.89
CA ARG A 16 7.46 -1.78 7.12
C ARG A 16 8.07 -3.16 6.88
N SER A 17 7.49 -4.21 7.44
CA SER A 17 7.93 -5.59 7.23
C SER A 17 7.69 -6.07 5.79
N SER A 18 6.75 -5.46 5.07
CA SER A 18 6.40 -5.82 3.69
C SER A 18 7.24 -5.13 2.61
N ALA A 19 8.29 -4.39 2.95
CA ALA A 19 9.10 -3.65 1.97
C ALA A 19 9.67 -4.53 0.83
N GLY A 20 10.07 -5.77 1.15
CA GLY A 20 10.55 -6.73 0.14
C GLY A 20 9.43 -7.19 -0.82
N LEU A 21 8.22 -7.40 -0.30
CA LEU A 21 7.04 -7.76 -1.07
C LEU A 21 6.62 -6.60 -2.01
N LEU A 22 6.64 -5.37 -1.51
CA LEU A 22 6.37 -4.18 -2.32
C LEU A 22 7.39 -4.02 -3.45
N ALA A 23 8.68 -4.26 -3.18
CA ALA A 23 9.72 -4.22 -4.21
C ALA A 23 9.52 -5.30 -5.29
N GLN A 24 9.11 -6.51 -4.89
CA GLN A 24 8.79 -7.60 -5.83
C GLN A 24 7.57 -7.24 -6.70
N ALA A 25 6.54 -6.67 -6.10
CA ALA A 25 5.34 -6.26 -6.82
C ALA A 25 5.62 -5.12 -7.82
N LEU A 26 6.47 -4.15 -7.44
CA LEU A 26 6.96 -3.10 -8.33
C LEU A 26 7.69 -3.68 -9.55
N ARG A 27 8.63 -4.63 -9.34
CA ARG A 27 9.31 -5.32 -10.46
C ARG A 27 8.32 -6.01 -11.37
N HIS A 28 7.39 -6.77 -10.80
CA HIS A 28 6.38 -7.48 -11.59
C HIS A 28 5.44 -6.57 -12.37
N ALA A 29 5.13 -5.38 -11.84
CA ALA A 29 4.35 -4.38 -12.54
C ALA A 29 5.15 -3.76 -13.70
N ALA A 30 6.42 -3.41 -13.46
CA ALA A 30 7.33 -2.90 -14.49
C ALA A 30 7.52 -3.89 -15.65
N ASP A 31 7.86 -5.15 -15.36
CA ASP A 31 8.06 -6.22 -16.36
C ASP A 31 6.86 -6.42 -17.29
N ARG A 32 5.65 -6.06 -16.83
CA ARG A 32 4.39 -6.27 -17.54
C ARG A 32 3.81 -5.00 -18.17
N ALA A 33 4.48 -3.85 -17.99
CA ALA A 33 3.91 -2.53 -18.24
C ALA A 33 2.49 -2.41 -17.64
N ALA A 34 2.39 -2.79 -16.37
CA ALA A 34 1.16 -2.93 -15.61
C ALA A 34 1.08 -1.89 -14.49
N GLU A 35 -0.15 -1.51 -14.12
CA GLU A 35 -0.44 -0.71 -12.94
C GLU A 35 -0.23 -1.55 -11.66
N LEU A 36 0.44 -0.99 -10.65
CA LEU A 36 0.52 -1.61 -9.31
C LEU A 36 -0.59 -1.06 -8.41
N VAL A 37 -1.46 -1.93 -7.92
CA VAL A 37 -2.49 -1.62 -6.93
C VAL A 37 -2.07 -2.19 -5.58
N VAL A 38 -1.97 -1.33 -4.57
CA VAL A 38 -1.63 -1.73 -3.21
C VAL A 38 -2.89 -1.71 -2.35
N LEU A 39 -3.30 -2.89 -1.89
CA LEU A 39 -4.37 -3.04 -0.93
C LEU A 39 -3.77 -3.14 0.47
N HIS A 40 -4.23 -2.32 1.40
CA HIS A 40 -3.78 -2.41 2.78
C HIS A 40 -4.93 -2.84 3.70
N ALA A 41 -4.71 -3.91 4.47
CA ALA A 41 -5.66 -4.43 5.45
C ALA A 41 -5.48 -3.69 6.78
N TRP A 42 -5.95 -2.45 6.86
CA TRP A 42 -5.88 -1.67 8.10
C TRP A 42 -6.83 -2.24 9.16
N GLN A 43 -6.32 -2.40 10.37
CA GLN A 43 -7.12 -2.74 11.54
C GLN A 43 -7.24 -1.47 12.39
N LEU A 44 -8.44 -0.89 12.42
CA LEU A 44 -8.79 0.06 13.45
C LEU A 44 -9.12 -0.79 14.68
N ASP A 45 -8.32 -0.70 15.74
CA ASP A 45 -8.66 -1.30 17.02
C ASP A 45 -9.87 -0.53 17.58
N THR A 46 -11.05 -0.88 17.10
CA THR A 46 -12.31 -0.39 17.64
C THR A 46 -12.45 -1.03 19.01
N VAL A 47 -12.10 -0.25 20.04
CA VAL A 47 -12.73 -0.45 21.34
C VAL A 47 -14.21 -0.24 21.07
N TYR A 48 -14.93 -1.34 20.88
CA TYR A 48 -16.37 -1.38 20.75
C TYR A 48 -16.96 -1.09 22.13
N ASP A 49 -16.66 0.08 22.68
CA ASP A 49 -17.35 0.59 23.84
C ASP A 49 -17.18 2.11 23.90
N ASP A 50 -18.31 2.74 24.16
CA ASP A 50 -18.52 4.16 24.36
C ASP A 50 -18.72 5.04 23.11
N MET A 51 -19.88 5.68 23.11
CA MET A 51 -20.49 6.51 22.06
C MET A 51 -19.75 7.84 21.81
N THR A 52 -18.48 7.92 22.20
CA THR A 52 -17.61 9.09 22.14
C THR A 52 -16.45 8.95 21.15
N VAL A 53 -16.19 7.75 20.61
CA VAL A 53 -15.15 7.50 19.57
C VAL A 53 -15.56 8.01 18.18
N ALA A 54 -16.81 8.44 17.99
CA ALA A 54 -17.35 8.88 16.69
C ALA A 54 -16.65 10.09 16.05
N HIS A 55 -15.73 10.75 16.76
CA HIS A 55 -14.93 11.87 16.27
C HIS A 55 -13.46 11.86 16.71
N LEU A 56 -12.97 10.74 17.26
CA LEU A 56 -11.52 10.54 17.40
C LEU A 56 -10.93 10.27 16.02
N ASP A 57 -10.66 11.38 15.36
CA ASP A 57 -9.75 11.65 14.25
C ASP A 57 -9.46 10.49 13.28
N MET A 58 -10.53 9.94 12.71
CA MET A 58 -10.44 9.01 11.59
C MET A 58 -9.61 9.62 10.44
N SER A 59 -9.66 10.94 10.26
CA SER A 59 -8.83 11.68 9.30
C SER A 59 -7.34 11.63 9.64
N ASP A 60 -6.94 11.98 10.87
CA ASP A 60 -5.54 11.89 11.30
C ASP A 60 -5.02 10.45 11.28
N TRP A 61 -5.87 9.49 11.63
CA TRP A 61 -5.54 8.07 11.53
C TRP A 61 -5.30 7.69 10.07
N GLU A 62 -6.21 8.03 9.14
CA GLU A 62 -6.05 7.78 7.71
C GLU A 62 -4.80 8.44 7.13
N ASP A 63 -4.48 9.67 7.54
CA ASP A 63 -3.33 10.40 7.07
C ASP A 63 -2.01 9.81 7.56
N THR A 64 -1.92 9.46 8.85
CA THR A 64 -0.73 8.80 9.43
C THR A 64 -0.46 7.47 8.75
N THR A 65 -1.54 6.74 8.50
CA THR A 65 -1.61 5.47 7.82
C THR A 65 -1.12 5.57 6.38
N ARG A 66 -1.63 6.55 5.62
CA ARG A 66 -1.23 6.83 4.24
C ARG A 66 0.23 7.22 4.14
N ARG A 67 0.72 8.09 5.04
CA ARG A 67 2.15 8.46 5.12
C ARG A 67 3.04 7.24 5.34
N THR A 68 2.65 6.33 6.23
CA THR A 68 3.41 5.10 6.50
C THR A 68 3.50 4.20 5.25
N LEU A 69 2.43 4.11 4.48
CA LEU A 69 2.42 3.39 3.21
C LEU A 69 3.32 4.08 2.17
N ASP A 70 3.23 5.39 2.05
CA ASP A 70 4.05 6.18 1.11
C ASP A 70 5.55 6.06 1.42
N ASP A 71 5.94 6.08 2.71
CA ASP A 71 7.33 5.88 3.14
C ASP A 71 7.84 4.47 2.77
N ALA A 72 7.01 3.45 2.96
CA ALA A 72 7.35 2.08 2.58
C ALA A 72 7.48 1.93 1.06
N LEU A 73 6.61 2.58 0.29
CA LEU A 73 6.69 2.62 -1.17
C LEU A 73 7.93 3.39 -1.66
N GLY A 74 8.26 4.53 -1.04
CA GLY A 74 9.48 5.27 -1.32
C GLY A 74 10.74 4.42 -1.08
N SER A 75 10.78 3.72 0.06
CA SER A 75 11.85 2.78 0.40
C SER A 75 11.95 1.61 -0.58
N ALA A 76 10.81 1.06 -1.02
CA ALA A 76 10.76 -0.03 -1.99
C ALA A 76 11.23 0.42 -3.38
N ARG A 77 10.86 1.62 -3.83
CA ARG A 77 11.31 2.19 -5.11
C ARG A 77 12.82 2.36 -5.17
N GLY A 78 13.46 2.80 -4.07
CA GLY A 78 14.92 2.88 -3.99
C GLY A 78 15.65 1.53 -4.13
N ARG A 79 14.92 0.40 -3.98
CA ARG A 79 15.46 -0.97 -4.11
C ARG A 79 15.20 -1.60 -5.47
N VAL A 80 14.41 -0.95 -6.34
CA VAL A 80 14.19 -1.41 -7.71
C VAL A 80 15.16 -0.64 -8.60
N PRO A 81 16.13 -1.29 -9.26
CA PRO A 81 16.92 -0.61 -10.28
C PRO A 81 15.96 -0.08 -11.36
N HIS A 82 16.13 1.18 -11.75
CA HIS A 82 15.39 1.75 -12.87
C HIS A 82 15.79 0.95 -14.12
N SER A 83 14.95 0.00 -14.52
CA SER A 83 15.06 -0.64 -15.82
C SER A 83 14.67 0.40 -16.86
N ALA A 84 15.66 1.19 -17.27
CA ALA A 84 15.62 1.93 -18.51
C ALA A 84 15.71 0.92 -19.65
N ASP A 85 14.63 0.80 -20.41
CA ASP A 85 14.60 0.33 -21.80
C ASP A 85 13.64 1.24 -22.57
#